data_AF-A0A5N7MKX0-F1
#
_entry.id   AF-A0A5N7MKX0-F1
#
_cell.length_a   1.000
_cell.length_b   1.000
_cell.length_c   1.000
_cell.angle_alpha   90.00
_cell.angle_beta   90.00
_cell.angle_gamma   90.00
#
_symmetry.space_group_name_H-M   'P 1'
#
loop_
_entity.id
_entity.type
_entity.pdbx_description
1 polymer ?
#
loop_
_entity_poly.entity_id
_entity_poly.type
_entity_poly.pdbx_seq_one_letter_code
_entity_poly.pdbx_strand_id
1 'polypeptide(L)'
;MNRVWTEEELEILRRDREAKIPVPVTAAKLGRPVPATYARARLIGTLVQPHQSWDEATVARLRELVSADPPMTDKRIAAELGRTVTQIRWKMQDLGLIGVRDLSKLAKITAAGTARPKVVQAQSAKPAAAKPATQNPPPQSPLERSASVGRAEISARSAVPVQRIALPTIDIEAALAQALKALETAMAEQLKTFVAGTEAGMIRAARAAIAEKARIDQRLLVRVKRSAEAAARREEEAWKAEEEAKRQAMEARKVNAEAERKATDAARQAQEEKALQEKVRLTAPKPAAKPKADVKKAVLPAVRGVSQVAAPRPAPQAVAPSVPRIVVSEAPAATRATEPDTANAQTSGRGGWKSVRRDPARVLAQAKAKAKPANRADAIDLAQAAQAAIECFIAERGVTKNESSGIQAVVSRLQARGYIVVRDESGWTIDQRHRVGSESELFAFAEARGITLSAAA
;
A
#
# COMPACT_ATOMS: atom_id res chain seq x y z
N MET A 1 -26.77 0.68 -10.80
CA MET A 1 -27.03 1.41 -12.05
C MET A 1 -26.97 2.91 -11.77
N ASN A 2 -26.45 3.73 -12.68
CA ASN A 2 -26.49 5.18 -12.54
C ASN A 2 -27.90 5.64 -12.88
N ARG A 3 -28.72 5.95 -11.86
CA ARG A 3 -30.07 6.53 -12.04
C ARG A 3 -29.92 7.79 -12.90
N VAL A 4 -30.53 7.80 -14.08
CA VAL A 4 -30.50 8.95 -15.01
C VAL A 4 -31.12 10.16 -14.30
N TRP A 5 -30.54 11.35 -14.47
CA TRP A 5 -31.09 12.58 -13.89
C TRP A 5 -32.27 13.05 -14.72
N THR A 6 -33.45 13.18 -14.10
CA THR A 6 -34.64 13.73 -14.78
C THR A 6 -34.58 15.25 -14.83
N GLU A 7 -35.27 15.90 -15.78
CA GLU A 7 -35.32 17.37 -15.82
C GLU A 7 -35.82 17.98 -14.50
N GLU A 8 -36.79 17.34 -13.84
CA GLU A 8 -37.33 17.78 -12.55
C GLU A 8 -36.25 17.81 -11.45
N GLU A 9 -35.41 16.79 -11.37
CA GLU A 9 -34.32 16.73 -10.39
C GLU A 9 -33.24 17.78 -10.69
N LEU A 10 -33.01 18.08 -11.98
CA LEU A 10 -32.09 19.15 -12.38
C LEU A 10 -32.66 20.52 -12.00
N GLU A 11 -33.97 20.72 -12.14
CA GLU A 11 -34.64 21.97 -11.79
C GLU A 11 -34.66 22.22 -10.29
N ILE A 12 -34.92 21.18 -9.49
CA ILE A 12 -34.78 21.23 -8.02
C ILE A 12 -33.33 21.57 -7.66
N LEU A 13 -32.35 20.96 -8.33
CA LEU A 13 -30.95 21.23 -8.08
C LEU A 13 -30.55 22.67 -8.48
N ARG A 14 -31.12 23.25 -9.54
CA ARG A 14 -30.92 24.67 -9.88
C ARG A 14 -31.49 25.59 -8.81
N ARG A 15 -32.77 25.39 -8.46
CA ARG A 15 -33.49 26.18 -7.46
C ARG A 15 -32.83 26.14 -6.09
N ASP A 16 -32.49 24.95 -5.59
CA ASP A 16 -31.84 24.78 -4.29
C ASP A 16 -30.44 25.45 -4.27
N ARG A 17 -29.73 25.47 -5.40
CA ARG A 17 -28.42 26.13 -5.51
C ARG A 17 -28.53 27.65 -5.56
N GLU A 18 -29.53 28.18 -6.27
CA GLU A 18 -29.86 29.61 -6.26
C GLU A 18 -30.24 30.09 -4.86
N ALA A 19 -30.99 29.27 -4.12
CA ALA A 19 -31.30 29.49 -2.70
C ALA A 19 -30.13 29.23 -1.73
N LYS A 20 -28.91 28.94 -2.23
CA LYS A 20 -27.69 28.65 -1.45
C LYS A 20 -27.82 27.49 -0.46
N ILE A 21 -28.69 26.53 -0.73
CA ILE A 21 -28.87 25.34 0.11
C ILE A 21 -27.64 24.42 -0.04
N PRO A 22 -27.11 23.84 1.06
CA PRO A 22 -26.01 22.89 0.99
C PRO A 22 -26.38 21.63 0.19
N VAL A 23 -25.48 21.19 -0.69
CA VAL A 23 -25.66 20.01 -1.57
C VAL A 23 -26.05 18.73 -0.81
N PRO A 24 -25.55 18.44 0.42
CA PRO A 24 -26.01 17.27 1.16
C PRO A 24 -27.53 17.28 1.48
N VAL A 25 -28.09 18.46 1.74
CA VAL A 25 -29.53 18.61 2.01
C VAL A 25 -30.34 18.34 0.75
N THR A 26 -29.93 18.89 -0.39
CA THR A 26 -30.56 18.62 -1.69
C THR A 26 -30.41 17.16 -2.10
N ALA A 27 -29.27 16.53 -1.82
CA ALA A 27 -29.05 15.11 -2.09
C ALA A 27 -30.02 14.22 -1.30
N ALA A 28 -30.28 14.56 -0.03
CA ALA A 28 -31.28 13.90 0.80
C ALA A 28 -32.70 14.08 0.24
N LYS A 29 -33.09 15.30 -0.18
CA LYS A 29 -34.39 15.56 -0.83
C LYS A 29 -34.61 14.74 -2.09
N LEU A 30 -33.56 14.56 -2.91
CA LEU A 30 -33.62 13.83 -4.18
C LEU A 30 -33.46 12.30 -4.03
N GLY A 31 -33.14 11.82 -2.83
CA GLY A 31 -32.82 10.40 -2.59
C GLY A 31 -31.61 9.92 -3.40
N ARG A 32 -30.60 10.79 -3.56
CA ARG A 32 -29.39 10.51 -4.37
C ARG A 32 -28.12 10.60 -3.52
N PRO A 33 -27.07 9.83 -3.85
CA PRO A 33 -25.82 9.90 -3.12
C PRO A 33 -25.13 11.25 -3.31
N VAL A 34 -24.65 11.83 -2.21
CA VAL A 34 -24.01 13.15 -2.14
C VAL A 34 -22.95 13.37 -3.23
N PRO A 35 -22.00 12.43 -3.50
CA PRO A 35 -21.00 12.61 -4.55
C PRO A 35 -21.60 12.74 -5.96
N ALA A 36 -22.70 12.04 -6.25
CA ALA A 36 -23.36 12.13 -7.56
C ALA A 36 -24.05 13.48 -7.74
N THR A 37 -24.66 14.02 -6.67
CA THR A 37 -25.27 15.35 -6.66
C THR A 37 -24.22 16.45 -6.85
N TYR A 38 -23.06 16.33 -6.20
CA TYR A 38 -21.93 17.25 -6.44
C TYR A 38 -21.41 17.19 -7.88
N ALA A 39 -21.20 15.99 -8.41
CA ALA A 39 -20.74 15.81 -9.79
C ALA A 39 -21.75 16.41 -10.79
N ARG A 40 -23.05 16.23 -10.55
CA ARG A 40 -24.07 16.78 -11.44
C ARG A 40 -24.20 18.30 -11.30
N ALA A 41 -24.18 18.85 -10.09
CA ALA A 41 -24.17 20.29 -9.89
C ALA A 41 -22.97 20.96 -10.59
N ARG A 42 -21.81 20.29 -10.60
CA ARG A 42 -20.64 20.73 -11.37
C ARG A 42 -20.88 20.72 -12.87
N LEU A 43 -21.50 19.67 -13.41
CA LEU A 43 -21.79 19.55 -14.85
C LEU A 43 -22.85 20.55 -15.34
N ILE A 44 -23.83 20.93 -14.50
CA ILE A 44 -24.84 21.94 -14.85
C ILE A 44 -24.27 23.37 -14.68
N GLY A 45 -23.08 23.52 -14.10
CA GLY A 45 -22.49 24.83 -13.80
C GLY A 45 -23.10 25.53 -12.58
N THR A 46 -23.97 24.86 -11.82
CA THR A 46 -24.58 25.42 -10.59
C THR A 46 -23.67 25.28 -9.37
N LEU A 47 -22.65 24.42 -9.46
CA LEU A 47 -21.55 24.40 -8.51
C LEU A 47 -20.46 25.37 -8.96
N VAL A 48 -20.72 26.65 -8.76
CA VAL A 48 -19.67 27.65 -8.63
C VAL A 48 -18.97 27.35 -7.31
N GLN A 49 -17.99 26.42 -7.33
CA GLN A 49 -16.87 26.67 -6.43
C GLN A 49 -16.34 28.02 -6.88
N PRO A 50 -16.27 29.04 -6.00
CA PRO A 50 -15.54 30.24 -6.31
C PRO A 50 -14.09 29.78 -6.51
N HIS A 51 -13.74 29.40 -7.74
CA HIS A 51 -12.39 29.15 -8.14
C HIS A 51 -11.75 30.53 -8.12
N GLN A 52 -11.18 30.86 -6.97
CA GLN A 52 -10.42 32.08 -6.83
C GLN A 52 -9.22 31.95 -7.76
N SER A 53 -9.23 32.69 -8.86
CA SER A 53 -8.11 32.74 -9.81
C SER A 53 -6.84 33.11 -9.05
N TRP A 54 -5.72 32.51 -9.42
CA TRP A 54 -4.44 32.88 -8.84
C TRP A 54 -3.91 34.10 -9.57
N ASP A 55 -4.31 35.27 -9.10
CA ASP A 55 -3.85 36.54 -9.66
C ASP A 55 -2.36 36.71 -9.36
N GLU A 56 -1.64 37.40 -10.25
CA GLU A 56 -0.18 37.55 -10.17
C GLU A 56 0.27 38.17 -8.85
N ALA A 57 -0.49 39.15 -8.33
CA ALA A 57 -0.23 39.75 -7.02
C ALA A 57 -0.34 38.74 -5.87
N THR A 58 -1.33 37.83 -5.93
CA THR A 58 -1.49 36.77 -4.92
C THR A 58 -0.34 35.77 -5.00
N VAL A 59 0.12 35.45 -6.22
CA VAL A 59 1.27 34.56 -6.44
C VAL A 59 2.58 35.21 -5.96
N ALA A 60 2.77 36.51 -6.19
CA ALA A 60 3.92 37.25 -5.67
C ALA A 60 3.93 37.24 -4.13
N ARG A 61 2.79 37.52 -3.50
CA ARG A 61 2.64 37.44 -2.04
C ARG A 61 2.90 36.04 -1.50
N LEU A 62 2.47 34.99 -2.21
CA LEU A 62 2.80 33.61 -1.86
C LEU A 62 4.31 33.34 -1.91
N ARG A 63 5.02 33.82 -2.93
CA ARG A 63 6.48 33.68 -3.02
C ARG A 63 7.18 34.38 -1.85
N GLU A 64 6.79 35.61 -1.55
CA GLU A 64 7.31 36.40 -0.43
C GLU A 64 7.14 35.68 0.91
N LEU A 65 5.93 35.18 1.20
CA LEU A 65 5.63 34.45 2.44
C LEU A 65 6.36 33.11 2.55
N VAL A 66 6.66 32.47 1.42
CA VAL A 66 7.44 31.22 1.38
C VAL A 66 8.94 31.49 1.57
N SER A 67 9.45 32.61 1.06
CA SER A 67 10.86 33.02 1.19
C SER A 67 11.20 33.76 2.48
N ALA A 68 10.19 34.17 3.28
CA ALA A 68 10.42 34.85 4.55
C ALA A 68 11.23 33.96 5.51
N ASP A 69 12.22 34.53 6.20
CA ASP A 69 12.99 33.85 7.25
C ASP A 69 12.64 34.47 8.61
N PRO A 70 12.03 33.73 9.56
CA PRO A 70 11.80 32.28 9.54
C PRO A 70 10.63 31.82 8.65
N PRO A 71 10.73 30.63 8.02
CA PRO A 71 9.73 30.12 7.10
C PRO A 71 8.36 29.92 7.77
N MET A 72 7.33 30.56 7.22
CA MET A 72 5.95 30.41 7.70
C MET A 72 5.39 29.01 7.42
N THR A 73 4.60 28.46 8.35
CA THR A 73 3.88 27.20 8.12
C THR A 73 2.77 27.36 7.08
N ASP A 74 2.47 26.30 6.32
CA ASP A 74 1.45 26.29 5.27
C ASP A 74 0.07 26.75 5.79
N LYS A 75 -0.24 26.46 7.07
CA LYS A 75 -1.46 26.90 7.74
C LYS A 75 -1.54 28.42 7.92
N ARG A 76 -0.41 29.07 8.26
CA ARG A 76 -0.36 30.53 8.40
C ARG A 76 -0.46 31.22 7.05
N ILE A 77 0.25 30.70 6.04
CA ILE A 77 0.17 31.20 4.66
C ILE A 77 -1.25 31.09 4.11
N ALA A 78 -1.93 29.96 4.39
CA ALA A 78 -3.33 29.75 4.02
C ALA A 78 -4.27 30.77 4.67
N ALA A 79 -4.08 31.05 5.97
CA ALA A 79 -4.86 32.06 6.69
C ALA A 79 -4.62 33.48 6.12
N GLU A 80 -3.37 33.83 5.85
CA GLU A 80 -2.98 35.15 5.33
C GLU A 80 -3.57 35.42 3.94
N LEU A 81 -3.56 34.40 3.06
CA LEU A 81 -4.09 34.51 1.69
C LEU A 81 -5.59 34.21 1.59
N GLY A 82 -6.26 33.88 2.70
CA GLY A 82 -7.68 33.50 2.70
C GLY A 82 -8.00 32.25 1.87
N ARG A 83 -7.02 31.34 1.69
CA ARG A 83 -7.15 30.13 0.87
C ARG A 83 -6.97 28.87 1.69
N THR A 84 -7.37 27.72 1.15
CA THR A 84 -7.17 26.44 1.85
C THR A 84 -5.71 25.97 1.77
N VAL A 85 -5.25 25.26 2.80
CA VAL A 85 -3.87 24.70 2.86
C VAL A 85 -3.56 23.83 1.62
N THR A 86 -4.54 23.05 1.15
CA THR A 86 -4.39 22.21 -0.04
C THR A 86 -4.19 23.06 -1.31
N GLN A 87 -4.93 24.16 -1.47
CA GLN A 87 -4.76 25.08 -2.60
C GLN A 87 -3.39 25.76 -2.57
N ILE A 88 -2.94 26.21 -1.39
CA ILE A 88 -1.59 26.78 -1.23
C ILE A 88 -0.54 25.75 -1.63
N ARG A 89 -0.61 24.52 -1.09
CA ARG A 89 0.36 23.46 -1.38
C ARG A 89 0.39 23.10 -2.86
N TRP A 90 -0.76 22.94 -3.51
CA TRP A 90 -0.83 22.68 -4.95
C TRP A 90 -0.19 23.82 -5.74
N LYS A 91 -0.44 25.07 -5.37
CA LYS A 91 0.17 26.20 -6.07
C LYS A 91 1.68 26.31 -5.81
N MET A 92 2.14 26.00 -4.61
CA MET A 92 3.57 25.91 -4.32
C MET A 92 4.25 24.80 -5.14
N GLN A 93 3.57 23.67 -5.36
CA GLN A 93 4.07 22.58 -6.20
C GLN A 93 4.18 23.00 -7.67
N ASP A 94 3.11 23.60 -8.19
CA ASP A 94 3.02 24.14 -9.56
C ASP A 94 4.12 25.16 -9.84
N LEU A 95 4.47 25.98 -8.84
CA LEU A 95 5.53 27.00 -8.94
C LEU A 95 6.93 26.46 -8.61
N GLY A 96 7.09 25.18 -8.27
CA GLY A 96 8.38 24.58 -7.90
C GLY A 96 8.95 25.05 -6.54
N LEU A 97 8.16 25.74 -5.72
CA LEU A 97 8.60 26.35 -4.45
C LEU A 97 8.77 25.32 -3.31
N ILE A 98 8.32 24.08 -3.50
CA ILE A 98 8.41 23.02 -2.47
C ILE A 98 9.86 22.55 -2.26
N GLY A 99 10.69 22.54 -3.31
CA GLY A 99 12.08 22.10 -3.23
C GLY A 99 13.06 23.14 -2.69
N VAL A 100 12.69 24.43 -2.76
CA VAL A 100 13.53 25.57 -2.32
C VAL A 100 13.42 25.80 -0.81
N ARG A 101 12.39 25.24 -0.17
CA ARG A 101 12.13 25.47 1.25
C ARG A 101 13.00 24.55 2.09
N ASP A 102 13.82 25.13 2.97
CA ASP A 102 14.58 24.40 3.99
C ASP A 102 13.61 23.72 4.98
N LEU A 103 13.09 22.54 4.62
CA LEU A 103 12.19 21.74 5.44
C LEU A 103 12.83 21.44 6.81
N SER A 104 14.16 21.36 6.87
CA SER A 104 14.95 21.22 8.09
C SER A 104 14.77 22.39 9.06
N LYS A 105 14.63 23.63 8.57
CA LYS A 105 14.37 24.81 9.42
C LYS A 105 12.93 24.82 9.95
N LEU A 106 11.96 24.44 9.11
CA LEU A 106 10.56 24.29 9.53
C LEU A 106 10.37 23.17 10.55
N ALA A 107 11.05 22.05 10.39
CA ALA A 107 11.02 20.96 11.34
C ALA A 107 11.54 21.41 12.71
N LYS A 108 12.64 22.18 12.74
CA LYS A 108 13.20 22.77 13.97
C LYS A 108 12.22 23.75 14.63
N ILE A 109 11.61 24.66 13.88
CA ILE A 109 10.64 25.64 14.41
C ILE A 109 9.36 24.94 14.90
N THR A 110 8.89 23.93 14.18
CA THR A 110 7.69 23.17 14.57
C THR A 110 7.96 22.35 15.83
N ALA A 111 9.14 21.73 15.93
CA ALA A 111 9.57 21.01 17.14
C ALA A 111 9.74 21.96 18.34
N ALA A 112 10.34 23.14 18.14
CA ALA A 112 10.48 24.16 19.18
C ALA A 112 9.13 24.73 19.65
N GLY A 113 8.16 24.89 18.73
CA GLY A 113 6.82 25.39 19.05
C GLY A 113 5.87 24.36 19.66
N THR A 114 6.13 23.06 19.49
CA THR A 114 5.36 21.96 20.11
C THR A 114 5.99 21.40 21.37
N ALA A 115 7.18 21.88 21.76
CA ALA A 115 7.75 21.71 23.08
C ALA A 115 6.90 22.49 24.10
N ARG A 116 5.80 21.84 24.50
CA ARG A 116 4.85 22.28 25.51
C ARG A 116 5.61 22.71 26.78
N PRO A 117 5.42 23.93 27.30
CA PRO A 117 6.03 24.32 28.56
C PRO A 117 5.57 23.32 29.62
N LYS A 118 6.54 22.58 30.17
CA LYS A 118 6.33 21.65 31.27
C LYS A 118 5.89 22.51 32.46
N VAL A 119 4.59 22.48 32.73
CA VAL A 119 3.98 23.08 33.92
C VAL A 119 4.83 22.65 35.11
N VAL A 120 5.51 23.62 35.73
CA VAL A 120 6.26 23.44 36.96
C VAL A 120 5.26 23.03 38.02
N GLN A 121 5.19 21.73 38.27
CA GLN A 121 4.38 21.17 39.33
C GLN A 121 5.04 21.57 40.65
N ALA A 122 4.34 22.42 41.40
CA ALA A 122 4.74 22.94 42.69
C ALA A 122 5.18 21.81 43.62
N GLN A 123 6.44 21.87 44.07
CA GLN A 123 6.98 21.01 45.11
C GLN A 123 6.31 21.40 46.43
N SER A 124 5.44 20.52 46.93
CA SER A 124 5.00 20.54 48.32
C SER A 124 6.09 19.96 49.21
N ALA A 125 6.29 20.65 50.33
CA ALA A 125 7.35 20.45 51.28
C ALA A 125 7.15 19.24 52.22
N LYS A 126 8.28 18.82 52.84
CA LYS A 126 8.45 18.28 54.22
C LYS A 126 8.61 16.74 54.36
N PRO A 127 9.31 16.21 55.40
CA PRO A 127 10.69 16.50 55.87
C PRO A 127 11.57 15.23 56.14
N ALA A 128 12.88 15.49 56.28
CA ALA A 128 13.93 14.86 57.13
C ALA A 128 13.81 13.41 57.67
N ALA A 129 14.84 12.60 57.38
CA ALA A 129 15.51 11.66 58.31
C ALA A 129 16.89 11.28 57.71
N ALA A 130 17.99 11.76 58.28
CA ALA A 130 18.87 11.04 59.23
C ALA A 130 20.06 10.33 58.54
N LYS A 131 21.28 10.85 58.83
CA LYS A 131 22.60 10.21 58.59
C LYS A 131 22.75 8.94 59.47
N PRO A 132 23.65 8.00 59.13
CA PRO A 132 25.05 8.04 59.63
C PRO A 132 26.07 7.74 58.50
N ALA A 133 27.20 8.45 58.40
CA ALA A 133 28.45 8.31 59.16
C ALA A 133 29.40 7.20 58.63
N THR A 134 30.52 7.68 58.06
CA THR A 134 31.89 7.17 58.18
C THR A 134 32.27 5.84 57.52
N GLN A 135 33.21 5.88 56.56
CA GLN A 135 34.53 5.22 56.64
C GLN A 135 35.35 5.40 55.32
N ASN A 136 36.48 6.09 55.45
CA ASN A 136 37.73 5.87 54.69
C ASN A 136 38.56 4.81 55.46
N PRO A 137 39.70 4.25 54.98
CA PRO A 137 40.27 4.02 53.64
C PRO A 137 40.69 2.51 53.47
N PRO A 138 41.49 2.08 52.45
CA PRO A 138 42.96 2.27 52.48
C PRO A 138 43.62 2.57 51.11
N PRO A 139 44.88 3.03 51.10
CA PRO A 139 45.71 3.21 49.91
C PRO A 139 46.53 1.95 49.61
N GLN A 140 46.64 1.56 48.33
CA GLN A 140 47.69 0.65 47.86
C GLN A 140 48.22 1.11 46.50
N SER A 141 49.53 1.32 46.46
CA SER A 141 50.41 1.52 45.30
C SER A 141 50.90 0.14 44.77
N PRO A 142 52.00 0.04 43.99
CA PRO A 142 52.15 0.27 42.56
C PRO A 142 52.59 -1.02 41.80
N LEU A 143 52.34 -1.13 40.49
CA LEU A 143 52.96 -2.14 39.61
C LEU A 143 53.13 -1.49 38.22
N GLU A 144 54.32 -0.97 37.90
CA GLU A 144 55.36 -1.67 37.14
C GLU A 144 54.82 -2.47 35.94
N ARG A 145 55.00 -1.92 34.73
CA ARG A 145 55.47 -2.67 33.54
C ARG A 145 55.97 -1.69 32.49
N SER A 146 57.27 -1.44 32.58
CA SER A 146 58.15 -0.97 31.53
C SER A 146 58.23 -1.99 30.40
N ALA A 147 58.01 -1.57 29.16
CA ALA A 147 58.32 -2.33 27.95
C ALA A 147 59.26 -1.52 27.05
N SER A 148 60.55 -1.82 27.23
CA SER A 148 61.63 -1.86 26.23
C SER A 148 61.55 -0.94 25.00
N VAL A 149 62.23 0.21 25.09
CA VAL A 149 62.85 0.84 23.92
C VAL A 149 64.15 0.08 23.61
N GLY A 150 64.23 -0.51 22.42
CA GLY A 150 65.41 -1.22 21.93
C GLY A 150 66.59 -0.26 21.78
N ARG A 151 67.56 -0.40 22.69
CA ARG A 151 68.89 0.20 22.62
C ARG A 151 69.71 -0.58 21.60
N ALA A 152 69.79 -0.07 20.37
CA ALA A 152 70.73 -0.57 19.38
C ALA A 152 72.15 -0.14 19.76
N GLU A 153 73.02 -1.13 19.86
CA GLU A 153 74.43 -1.02 20.21
C GLU A 153 75.20 -0.19 19.17
N ILE A 154 75.91 0.82 19.67
CA ILE A 154 76.89 1.56 18.89
C ILE A 154 78.17 0.73 18.92
N SER A 155 78.42 0.02 17.83
CA SER A 155 79.69 -0.65 17.56
C SER A 155 80.74 0.39 17.24
N ALA A 156 81.66 0.60 18.18
CA ALA A 156 82.86 1.40 18.00
C ALA A 156 83.78 0.70 17.00
N ARG A 157 84.16 1.37 15.90
CA ARG A 157 85.43 1.09 15.21
C ARG A 157 85.84 2.21 14.25
N SER A 158 87.12 2.54 14.39
CA SER A 158 88.01 3.15 13.41
C SER A 158 87.90 4.66 13.19
N ALA A 159 88.68 5.39 13.98
CA ALA A 159 89.16 6.72 13.69
C ALA A 159 89.99 6.70 12.39
N VAL A 160 89.39 7.20 11.31
CA VAL A 160 90.07 7.56 10.06
C VAL A 160 90.28 9.08 10.10
N PRO A 161 91.47 9.60 9.73
CA PRO A 161 91.78 11.02 9.82
C PRO A 161 90.84 11.85 8.94
N VAL A 162 90.12 12.77 9.60
CA VAL A 162 89.22 13.75 9.00
C VAL A 162 90.04 14.69 8.12
N GLN A 163 90.06 14.42 6.82
CA GLN A 163 90.37 15.44 5.83
C GLN A 163 89.26 16.48 5.91
N ARG A 164 89.62 17.71 6.30
CA ARG A 164 88.71 18.87 6.30
C ARG A 164 88.39 19.20 4.84
N ILE A 165 87.38 18.53 4.29
CA ILE A 165 86.77 18.91 3.03
C ILE A 165 86.07 20.26 3.28
N ALA A 166 86.51 21.30 2.58
CA ALA A 166 85.89 22.61 2.63
C ALA A 166 84.40 22.46 2.30
N LEU A 167 83.54 22.79 3.27
CA LEU A 167 82.10 22.79 3.10
C LEU A 167 81.77 23.81 1.99
N PRO A 168 81.09 23.41 0.91
CA PRO A 168 80.61 24.36 -0.06
C PRO A 168 79.68 25.33 0.65
N THR A 169 79.88 26.63 0.44
CA THR A 169 78.94 27.68 0.83
C THR A 169 77.66 27.47 0.02
N ILE A 170 76.72 26.73 0.60
CA ILE A 170 75.39 26.50 0.03
C ILE A 170 74.61 27.81 0.20
N ASP A 171 74.14 28.35 -0.91
CA ASP A 171 73.19 29.46 -0.92
C ASP A 171 71.83 28.95 -0.42
N ILE A 172 71.51 29.29 0.83
CA ILE A 172 70.33 28.80 1.55
C ILE A 172 69.04 29.28 0.89
N GLU A 173 69.04 30.50 0.33
CA GLU A 173 67.85 31.07 -0.33
C GLU A 173 67.53 30.32 -1.62
N ALA A 174 68.54 30.02 -2.44
CA ALA A 174 68.39 29.22 -3.63
C ALA A 174 67.89 27.80 -3.32
N ALA A 175 68.41 27.18 -2.26
CA ALA A 175 67.97 25.85 -1.82
C ALA A 175 66.50 25.86 -1.35
N LEU A 176 66.08 26.88 -0.60
CA LEU A 176 64.71 27.03 -0.13
C LEU A 176 63.73 27.28 -1.28
N ALA A 177 64.10 28.14 -2.24
CA ALA A 177 63.29 28.37 -3.44
C ALA A 177 63.11 27.09 -4.28
N GLN A 178 64.16 26.29 -4.43
CA GLN A 178 64.08 24.99 -5.10
C GLN A 178 63.19 24.00 -4.34
N ALA A 179 63.29 23.95 -3.01
CA ALA A 179 62.45 23.09 -2.18
C ALA A 179 60.97 23.47 -2.27
N LEU A 180 60.64 24.76 -2.24
CA LEU A 180 59.26 25.25 -2.42
C LEU A 180 58.70 24.88 -3.80
N LYS A 181 59.50 25.08 -4.86
CA LYS A 181 59.10 24.71 -6.22
C LYS A 181 58.90 23.20 -6.38
N ALA A 182 59.73 22.39 -5.74
CA ALA A 182 59.57 20.93 -5.73
C ALA A 182 58.33 20.47 -4.96
N LEU A 183 57.99 21.15 -3.85
CA LEU A 183 56.77 20.89 -3.10
C LEU A 183 55.52 21.27 -3.92
N GLU A 184 55.55 22.42 -4.59
CA GLU A 184 54.46 22.87 -5.45
C GLU A 184 54.19 21.90 -6.60
N THR A 185 55.24 21.43 -7.29
CA THR A 185 55.09 20.44 -8.36
C THR A 185 54.58 19.11 -7.84
N ALA A 186 55.05 18.65 -6.67
CA ALA A 186 54.56 17.43 -6.04
C ALA A 186 53.07 17.53 -5.66
N MET A 187 52.64 18.66 -5.07
CA MET A 187 51.23 18.89 -4.74
C MET A 187 50.35 19.00 -6.00
N ALA A 188 50.84 19.64 -7.06
CA ALA A 188 50.11 19.74 -8.33
C ALA A 188 49.90 18.35 -8.97
N GLU A 189 50.90 17.48 -8.96
CA GLU A 189 50.77 16.10 -9.44
C GLU A 189 49.84 15.25 -8.56
N GLN A 190 49.89 15.43 -7.24
CA GLN A 190 48.94 14.78 -6.32
C GLN A 190 47.49 15.22 -6.57
N LEU A 191 47.26 16.51 -6.82
CA LEU A 191 45.92 17.01 -7.16
C LEU A 191 45.44 16.49 -8.51
N LYS A 192 46.30 16.47 -9.54
CA LYS A 192 45.95 15.89 -10.86
C LYS A 192 45.57 14.43 -10.75
N THR A 193 46.34 13.63 -10.01
CA THR A 193 46.05 12.19 -9.82
C THR A 193 44.77 11.97 -9.02
N PHE A 194 44.48 12.79 -8.01
CA PHE A 194 43.23 12.74 -7.27
C PHE A 194 42.02 13.10 -8.14
N VAL A 195 42.11 14.18 -8.92
CA VAL A 195 41.05 14.59 -9.85
C VAL A 195 40.81 13.51 -10.91
N ALA A 196 41.86 12.98 -11.55
CA ALA A 196 41.72 11.90 -12.51
C ALA A 196 41.09 10.63 -11.89
N GLY A 197 41.42 10.33 -10.63
CA GLY A 197 40.82 9.21 -9.88
C GLY A 197 39.32 9.39 -9.63
N THR A 198 38.91 10.60 -9.22
CA THR A 198 37.50 10.92 -8.99
C THR A 198 36.70 10.95 -10.29
N GLU A 199 37.23 11.54 -11.36
CA GLU A 199 36.61 11.54 -12.70
C GLU A 199 36.44 10.12 -13.24
N ALA A 200 37.46 9.28 -13.15
CA ALA A 200 37.36 7.88 -13.56
C ALA A 200 36.31 7.11 -12.73
N GLY A 201 36.19 7.42 -11.43
CA GLY A 201 35.14 6.91 -10.56
C GLY A 201 33.74 7.31 -11.03
N MET A 202 33.53 8.60 -11.33
CA MET A 202 32.26 9.12 -11.83
C MET A 202 31.88 8.50 -13.18
N ILE A 203 32.83 8.36 -14.11
CA ILE A 203 32.59 7.72 -15.42
C ILE A 203 32.19 6.26 -15.25
N ARG A 204 32.85 5.50 -14.36
CA ARG A 204 32.46 4.10 -14.05
C ARG A 204 31.05 4.02 -13.46
N ALA A 205 30.72 4.90 -12.51
CA ALA A 205 29.39 4.96 -11.91
C ALA A 205 28.31 5.30 -12.95
N ALA A 206 28.56 6.27 -13.82
CA ALA A 206 27.64 6.63 -14.90
C ALA A 206 27.42 5.47 -15.88
N ARG A 207 28.47 4.76 -16.28
CA ARG A 207 28.36 3.56 -17.14
C ARG A 207 27.55 2.45 -16.47
N ALA A 208 27.77 2.21 -15.18
CA ALA A 208 26.99 1.23 -14.42
C ALA A 208 25.51 1.60 -14.35
N ALA A 209 25.20 2.88 -14.12
CA ALA A 209 23.82 3.38 -14.10
C ALA A 209 23.12 3.23 -15.47
N ILE A 210 23.83 3.52 -16.58
CA ILE A 210 23.32 3.30 -17.94
C ILE A 210 23.03 1.82 -18.19
N ALA A 211 23.94 0.93 -17.77
CA ALA A 211 23.75 -0.52 -17.92
C ALA A 211 22.56 -1.04 -17.10
N GLU A 212 22.35 -0.54 -15.87
CA GLU A 212 21.20 -0.93 -15.05
C GLU A 212 19.88 -0.40 -15.63
N LYS A 213 19.87 0.85 -16.14
CA LYS A 213 18.71 1.37 -16.88
C LYS A 213 18.33 0.46 -18.05
N ALA A 214 19.31 0.02 -18.86
CA ALA A 214 19.06 -0.89 -19.98
C ALA A 214 18.46 -2.23 -19.53
N ARG A 215 18.91 -2.78 -18.39
CA ARG A 215 18.32 -4.00 -17.81
C ARG A 215 16.88 -3.78 -17.35
N ILE A 216 16.58 -2.64 -16.72
CA ILE A 216 15.22 -2.28 -16.31
C ILE A 216 14.32 -2.16 -17.55
N ASP A 217 14.77 -1.47 -18.58
CA ASP A 217 14.03 -1.32 -19.85
C ASP A 217 13.75 -2.70 -20.48
N GLN A 218 14.73 -3.61 -20.49
CA GLN A 218 14.54 -4.98 -20.98
C GLN A 218 13.50 -5.77 -20.14
N ARG A 219 13.53 -5.64 -18.81
CA ARG A 219 12.53 -6.28 -17.92
C ARG A 219 11.13 -5.73 -18.17
N LEU A 220 11.00 -4.43 -18.41
CA LEU A 220 9.72 -3.79 -18.75
C LEU A 220 9.20 -4.29 -20.09
N LEU A 221 10.05 -4.39 -21.11
CA LEU A 221 9.69 -4.96 -22.41
C LEU A 221 9.18 -6.40 -22.28
N VAL A 222 9.84 -7.26 -21.49
CA VAL A 222 9.37 -8.63 -21.23
C VAL A 222 8.02 -8.64 -20.53
N ARG A 223 7.77 -7.75 -19.56
CA ARG A 223 6.47 -7.64 -18.89
C ARG A 223 5.37 -7.19 -19.84
N VAL A 224 5.63 -6.19 -20.69
CA VAL A 224 4.68 -5.72 -21.69
C VAL A 224 4.35 -6.85 -22.67
N LYS A 225 5.36 -7.57 -23.17
CA LYS A 225 5.17 -8.73 -24.06
C LYS A 225 4.30 -9.81 -23.41
N ARG A 226 4.61 -10.22 -22.16
CA ARG A 226 3.81 -11.21 -21.42
C ARG A 226 2.37 -10.74 -21.19
N SER A 227 2.17 -9.45 -20.93
CA SER A 227 0.83 -8.89 -20.75
C SER A 227 0.01 -8.89 -22.04
N ALA A 228 0.66 -8.61 -23.18
CA ALA A 228 0.04 -8.68 -24.50
C ALA A 228 -0.30 -10.13 -24.89
N GLU A 229 0.61 -11.09 -24.65
CA GLU A 229 0.34 -12.52 -24.86
C GLU A 229 -0.82 -13.01 -23.98
N ALA A 230 -0.89 -12.58 -22.71
CA ALA A 230 -2.00 -12.92 -21.83
C ALA A 230 -3.33 -12.28 -22.25
N ALA A 231 -3.30 -11.08 -22.85
CA ALA A 231 -4.48 -10.44 -23.42
C ALA A 231 -4.97 -11.20 -24.66
N ALA A 232 -4.06 -11.55 -25.58
CA ALA A 232 -4.38 -12.35 -26.77
C ALA A 232 -5.01 -13.70 -26.40
N ARG A 233 -4.48 -14.41 -25.39
CA ARG A 233 -5.08 -15.66 -24.90
C ARG A 233 -6.51 -15.46 -24.38
N ARG A 234 -6.79 -14.37 -23.68
CA ARG A 234 -8.15 -14.07 -23.19
C ARG A 234 -9.11 -13.74 -24.33
N GLU A 235 -8.63 -13.07 -25.37
CA GLU A 235 -9.43 -12.80 -26.57
C GLU A 235 -9.75 -14.10 -27.32
N GLU A 236 -8.78 -15.01 -27.46
CA GLU A 236 -9.01 -16.35 -28.03
C GLU A 236 -9.97 -17.20 -27.20
N GLU A 237 -9.84 -17.19 -25.87
CA GLU A 237 -10.77 -17.87 -24.96
C GLU A 237 -12.18 -17.27 -25.04
N ALA A 238 -12.29 -15.95 -25.11
CA ALA A 238 -13.58 -15.26 -25.26
C ALA A 238 -14.24 -15.58 -26.60
N TRP A 239 -13.47 -15.65 -27.68
CA TRP A 239 -13.96 -16.04 -28.99
C TRP A 239 -14.49 -17.48 -28.99
N LYS A 240 -13.73 -18.43 -28.43
CA LYS A 240 -14.16 -19.83 -28.28
C LYS A 240 -15.43 -19.95 -27.44
N ALA A 241 -15.51 -19.22 -26.33
CA ALA A 241 -16.71 -19.19 -25.49
C ALA A 241 -17.93 -18.60 -26.21
N GLU A 242 -17.74 -17.58 -27.07
CA GLU A 242 -18.82 -17.03 -27.89
C GLU A 242 -19.30 -18.04 -28.95
N GLU A 243 -18.38 -18.74 -29.61
CA GLU A 243 -18.74 -19.81 -30.56
C GLU A 243 -19.49 -20.96 -29.89
N GLU A 244 -19.05 -21.39 -28.70
CA GLU A 244 -19.73 -22.42 -27.93
C GLU A 244 -21.13 -21.96 -27.49
N ALA A 245 -21.26 -20.73 -27.01
CA ALA A 245 -22.56 -20.15 -26.65
C ALA A 245 -23.50 -20.07 -27.87
N LYS A 246 -22.98 -19.76 -29.06
CA LYS A 246 -23.77 -19.78 -30.31
C LYS A 246 -24.23 -21.20 -30.67
N ARG A 247 -23.38 -22.21 -30.49
CA ARG A 247 -23.76 -23.63 -30.71
C ARG A 247 -24.85 -24.07 -29.74
N GLN A 248 -24.67 -23.80 -28.44
CA GLN A 248 -25.67 -24.11 -27.42
C GLN A 248 -27.00 -23.38 -27.67
N ALA A 249 -26.97 -22.11 -28.10
CA ALA A 249 -28.18 -21.37 -28.46
C ALA A 249 -28.91 -21.97 -29.68
N MET A 250 -28.17 -22.46 -30.69
CA MET A 250 -28.75 -23.14 -31.85
C MET A 250 -29.35 -24.49 -31.49
N GLU A 251 -28.70 -25.26 -30.61
CA GLU A 251 -29.25 -26.52 -30.09
C GLU A 251 -30.50 -26.29 -29.25
N ALA A 252 -30.49 -25.30 -28.34
CA ALA A 252 -31.67 -24.94 -27.57
C ALA A 252 -32.86 -24.52 -28.47
N ARG A 253 -32.59 -23.81 -29.57
CA ARG A 253 -33.62 -23.47 -30.57
C ARG A 253 -34.17 -24.71 -31.27
N LYS A 254 -33.32 -25.69 -31.61
CA LYS A 254 -33.78 -26.96 -32.21
C LYS A 254 -34.67 -27.74 -31.24
N VAL A 255 -34.27 -27.85 -29.97
CA VAL A 255 -35.06 -28.53 -28.93
C VAL A 255 -36.40 -27.83 -28.72
N ASN A 256 -36.42 -26.50 -28.67
CA ASN A 256 -37.68 -25.76 -28.52
C ASN A 256 -38.60 -25.94 -29.75
N ALA A 257 -38.04 -25.89 -30.96
CA ALA A 257 -38.82 -26.12 -32.18
C ALA A 257 -39.38 -27.56 -32.25
N GLU A 258 -38.64 -28.56 -31.77
CA GLU A 258 -39.12 -29.93 -31.68
C GLU A 258 -40.23 -30.08 -30.61
N ALA A 259 -40.08 -29.41 -29.47
CA ALA A 259 -41.10 -29.38 -28.43
C ALA A 259 -42.40 -28.72 -28.92
N GLU A 260 -42.30 -27.61 -29.67
CA GLU A 260 -43.44 -26.95 -30.30
C GLU A 260 -44.14 -27.88 -31.31
N ARG A 261 -43.39 -28.61 -32.15
CA ARG A 261 -43.97 -29.60 -33.08
C ARG A 261 -44.72 -30.71 -32.33
N LYS A 262 -44.12 -31.28 -31.29
CA LYS A 262 -44.77 -32.31 -30.45
C LYS A 262 -46.03 -31.77 -29.77
N ALA A 263 -46.01 -30.51 -29.31
CA ALA A 263 -47.18 -29.86 -28.72
C ALA A 263 -48.30 -29.65 -29.75
N THR A 264 -47.98 -29.26 -30.98
CA THR A 264 -48.98 -29.13 -32.06
C THR A 264 -49.58 -30.48 -32.45
N ASP A 265 -48.77 -31.53 -32.53
CA ASP A 265 -49.26 -32.88 -32.85
C ASP A 265 -50.15 -33.44 -31.73
N ALA A 266 -49.76 -33.25 -30.46
CA ALA A 266 -50.57 -33.63 -29.30
C ALA A 266 -51.91 -32.85 -29.26
N ALA A 267 -51.90 -31.57 -29.61
CA ALA A 267 -53.12 -30.77 -29.70
C ALA A 267 -54.06 -31.26 -30.81
N ARG A 268 -53.51 -31.68 -31.95
CA ARG A 268 -54.27 -32.28 -33.04
C ARG A 268 -54.90 -33.62 -32.63
N GLN A 269 -54.13 -34.50 -31.99
CA GLN A 269 -54.64 -35.77 -31.46
C GLN A 269 -55.77 -35.56 -30.44
N ALA A 270 -55.60 -34.60 -29.50
CA ALA A 270 -56.63 -34.28 -28.52
C ALA A 270 -57.92 -33.73 -29.15
N GLN A 271 -57.82 -33.00 -30.27
CA GLN A 271 -59.00 -32.56 -31.02
C GLN A 271 -59.70 -33.71 -31.74
N GLU A 272 -58.94 -34.62 -32.36
CA GLU A 272 -59.48 -35.82 -33.00
C GLU A 272 -60.18 -36.74 -31.99
N GLU A 273 -59.59 -36.97 -30.82
CA GLU A 273 -60.22 -37.72 -29.72
C GLU A 273 -61.52 -37.07 -29.23
N LYS A 274 -61.53 -35.74 -29.06
CA LYS A 274 -62.75 -35.01 -28.67
C LYS A 274 -63.85 -35.16 -29.71
N ALA A 275 -63.52 -35.06 -31.00
CA ALA A 275 -64.48 -35.25 -32.08
C ALA A 275 -65.05 -36.68 -32.10
N LEU A 276 -64.23 -37.69 -31.81
CA LEU A 276 -64.70 -39.08 -31.67
C LEU A 276 -65.64 -39.25 -30.46
N GLN A 277 -65.29 -38.68 -29.31
CA GLN A 277 -66.15 -38.73 -28.11
C GLN A 277 -67.49 -38.04 -28.34
N GLU A 278 -67.50 -36.91 -29.05
CA GLU A 278 -68.73 -36.19 -29.40
C GLU A 278 -69.64 -37.02 -30.32
N LYS A 279 -69.07 -37.69 -31.32
CA LYS A 279 -69.82 -38.64 -32.18
C LYS A 279 -70.43 -39.78 -31.37
N VAL A 280 -69.70 -40.36 -30.42
CA VAL A 280 -70.23 -41.41 -29.53
C VAL A 280 -71.38 -40.86 -28.67
N ARG A 281 -71.25 -39.66 -28.10
CA ARG A 281 -72.30 -39.02 -27.29
C ARG A 281 -73.61 -38.80 -28.05
N LEU A 282 -73.55 -38.44 -29.33
CA LEU A 282 -74.74 -38.21 -30.15
C LEU A 282 -75.51 -39.50 -30.49
N THR A 283 -74.90 -40.68 -30.29
CA THR A 283 -75.56 -41.98 -30.51
C THR A 283 -76.19 -42.60 -29.25
N ALA A 284 -76.05 -41.96 -28.08
CA ALA A 284 -76.63 -42.46 -26.83
C ALA A 284 -78.10 -41.98 -26.64
N PRO A 285 -79.04 -42.87 -26.29
CA PRO A 285 -80.46 -42.51 -26.15
C PRO A 285 -80.72 -41.59 -24.94
N LYS A 286 -81.51 -40.55 -25.20
CA LYS A 286 -81.94 -39.48 -24.29
C LYS A 286 -82.71 -40.04 -23.08
N PRO A 287 -82.25 -39.87 -21.83
CA PRO A 287 -83.05 -40.25 -20.67
C PRO A 287 -84.19 -39.25 -20.42
N ALA A 288 -85.37 -39.80 -20.12
CA ALA A 288 -86.63 -39.09 -19.96
C ALA A 288 -86.72 -38.23 -18.68
N ALA A 289 -87.53 -37.18 -18.80
CA ALA A 289 -87.79 -36.13 -17.82
C ALA A 289 -88.54 -36.59 -16.55
N LYS A 290 -88.33 -35.86 -15.44
CA LYS A 290 -89.30 -35.65 -14.35
C LYS A 290 -89.15 -34.25 -13.69
N PRO A 291 -90.19 -33.72 -13.01
CA PRO A 291 -90.58 -32.31 -13.08
C PRO A 291 -90.31 -31.44 -11.82
N LYS A 292 -90.61 -30.14 -12.01
CA LYS A 292 -90.52 -28.95 -11.14
C LYS A 292 -91.11 -29.07 -9.72
N ALA A 293 -90.50 -28.36 -8.75
CA ALA A 293 -91.22 -27.65 -7.67
C ALA A 293 -90.34 -26.56 -6.99
N ASP A 294 -90.80 -25.31 -7.13
CA ASP A 294 -90.95 -24.22 -6.15
C ASP A 294 -89.79 -23.62 -5.33
N VAL A 295 -89.48 -22.38 -5.75
CA VAL A 295 -89.31 -21.11 -4.99
C VAL A 295 -89.51 -21.18 -3.47
N LYS A 296 -88.48 -20.76 -2.69
CA LYS A 296 -88.65 -19.82 -1.56
C LYS A 296 -87.49 -18.83 -1.44
N LYS A 297 -87.89 -17.56 -1.28
CA LYS A 297 -87.07 -16.38 -0.94
C LYS A 297 -86.41 -16.54 0.44
N ALA A 298 -85.20 -16.00 0.60
CA ALA A 298 -84.71 -15.46 1.87
C ALA A 298 -83.81 -14.25 1.60
N VAL A 299 -83.93 -13.26 2.48
CA VAL A 299 -83.54 -11.85 2.36
C VAL A 299 -82.40 -11.57 3.37
N LEU A 300 -81.30 -10.96 2.90
CA LEU A 300 -80.27 -10.13 3.59
C LEU A 300 -79.47 -10.74 4.78
N PRO A 301 -78.38 -10.10 5.30
CA PRO A 301 -77.56 -8.99 4.81
C PRO A 301 -76.03 -9.27 4.79
N ALA A 302 -75.28 -8.24 4.38
CA ALA A 302 -73.82 -8.11 4.41
C ALA A 302 -73.15 -8.46 5.74
N VAL A 303 -72.00 -9.16 5.68
CA VAL A 303 -70.87 -8.97 6.61
C VAL A 303 -69.54 -9.07 5.86
N ARG A 304 -68.84 -7.93 5.91
CA ARG A 304 -67.44 -7.70 5.60
C ARG A 304 -66.59 -8.45 6.63
N GLY A 305 -65.76 -9.39 6.18
CA GLY A 305 -64.87 -10.17 7.04
C GLY A 305 -63.60 -10.58 6.30
N VAL A 306 -62.63 -9.68 6.29
CA VAL A 306 -61.24 -10.00 5.95
C VAL A 306 -60.72 -10.90 7.07
N SER A 307 -60.41 -12.15 6.75
CA SER A 307 -59.62 -13.00 7.64
C SER A 307 -58.63 -13.83 6.83
N GLN A 308 -57.41 -13.78 7.35
CA GLN A 308 -56.20 -14.38 6.86
C GLN A 308 -56.38 -15.87 6.61
N VAL A 309 -56.03 -16.33 5.40
CA VAL A 309 -55.78 -17.75 5.16
C VAL A 309 -54.33 -18.02 5.55
N ALA A 310 -54.20 -18.66 6.70
CA ALA A 310 -53.00 -19.32 7.16
C ALA A 310 -52.62 -20.48 6.24
N ALA A 311 -51.32 -20.81 6.28
CA ALA A 311 -50.59 -21.72 5.41
C ALA A 311 -51.21 -23.12 5.21
N PRO A 312 -51.01 -23.74 4.03
CA PRO A 312 -51.15 -25.18 3.89
C PRO A 312 -49.94 -25.89 4.54
N ARG A 313 -50.29 -26.71 5.53
CA ARG A 313 -49.48 -27.71 6.22
C ARG A 313 -48.87 -28.70 5.20
N PRO A 314 -47.56 -29.03 5.26
CA PRO A 314 -46.98 -30.07 4.42
C PRO A 314 -47.44 -31.47 4.86
N ALA A 315 -47.61 -32.34 3.86
CA ALA A 315 -47.98 -33.75 3.94
C ALA A 315 -46.94 -34.62 4.71
N PRO A 316 -47.36 -35.78 5.25
CA PRO A 316 -46.55 -36.63 6.12
C PRO A 316 -45.33 -37.28 5.43
N GLN A 317 -44.24 -37.37 6.19
CA GLN A 317 -42.97 -38.03 5.84
C GLN A 317 -43.19 -39.52 5.50
N ALA A 318 -42.64 -39.92 4.35
CA ALA A 318 -42.47 -41.32 3.99
C ALA A 318 -41.16 -41.86 4.59
N VAL A 319 -41.27 -43.09 5.08
CA VAL A 319 -40.30 -43.91 5.79
C VAL A 319 -39.07 -44.24 4.92
N ALA A 320 -37.88 -44.20 5.53
CA ALA A 320 -36.60 -44.54 4.92
C ALA A 320 -36.45 -46.06 4.68
N PRO A 321 -35.90 -46.49 3.53
CA PRO A 321 -35.32 -47.82 3.41
C PRO A 321 -33.80 -47.84 3.70
N SER A 322 -33.46 -48.88 4.44
CA SER A 322 -32.18 -49.44 4.85
C SER A 322 -30.97 -49.32 3.92
N VAL A 323 -29.84 -49.05 4.57
CA VAL A 323 -28.44 -49.10 4.10
C VAL A 323 -28.05 -50.49 3.56
N PRO A 324 -27.49 -50.60 2.34
CA PRO A 324 -26.62 -51.72 2.00
C PRO A 324 -25.16 -51.40 2.36
N ARG A 325 -24.57 -52.29 3.16
CA ARG A 325 -23.13 -52.34 3.49
C ARG A 325 -22.32 -52.57 2.20
N ILE A 326 -21.42 -51.64 1.88
CA ILE A 326 -20.41 -51.83 0.84
C ILE A 326 -19.14 -52.37 1.49
N VAL A 327 -18.77 -53.57 1.05
CA VAL A 327 -17.55 -54.28 1.41
C VAL A 327 -16.36 -53.61 0.71
N VAL A 328 -15.36 -53.25 1.50
CA VAL A 328 -14.05 -52.76 1.04
C VAL A 328 -13.22 -53.96 0.59
N SER A 329 -12.77 -53.94 -0.67
CA SER A 329 -11.69 -54.79 -1.15
C SER A 329 -10.60 -53.91 -1.77
N GLU A 330 -9.40 -53.97 -1.18
CA GLU A 330 -8.17 -53.33 -1.66
C GLU A 330 -7.62 -54.04 -2.91
N ALA A 331 -7.24 -53.24 -3.93
CA ALA A 331 -6.15 -53.54 -4.87
C ALA A 331 -5.80 -52.28 -5.72
N PRO A 332 -4.56 -52.12 -6.22
CA PRO A 332 -3.93 -50.80 -6.32
C PRO A 332 -3.82 -50.18 -7.73
N ALA A 333 -3.61 -48.86 -7.71
CA ALA A 333 -2.86 -48.02 -8.65
C ALA A 333 -3.36 -47.83 -10.10
N ALA A 334 -3.90 -46.63 -10.37
CA ALA A 334 -3.62 -45.89 -11.59
C ALA A 334 -3.77 -44.38 -11.36
N THR A 335 -2.68 -43.66 -11.57
CA THR A 335 -2.55 -42.20 -11.53
C THR A 335 -3.40 -41.52 -12.61
N ARG A 336 -4.30 -40.60 -12.26
CA ARG A 336 -4.80 -39.55 -13.17
C ARG A 336 -5.35 -38.33 -12.44
N ALA A 337 -5.30 -37.23 -13.17
CA ALA A 337 -5.24 -35.84 -12.73
C ALA A 337 -6.53 -35.31 -12.09
N THR A 338 -6.35 -34.54 -11.03
CA THR A 338 -7.34 -33.73 -10.33
C THR A 338 -7.70 -32.47 -11.13
N GLU A 339 -8.93 -32.41 -11.61
CA GLU A 339 -9.66 -31.16 -11.89
C GLU A 339 -10.42 -30.71 -10.62
N PRO A 340 -10.47 -29.41 -10.29
CA PRO A 340 -11.38 -28.92 -9.26
C PRO A 340 -12.73 -28.51 -9.87
N ASP A 341 -13.77 -29.26 -9.49
CA ASP A 341 -15.17 -28.97 -9.74
C ASP A 341 -15.66 -27.89 -8.74
N THR A 342 -16.11 -26.76 -9.27
CA THR A 342 -16.78 -25.69 -8.51
C THR A 342 -18.28 -25.76 -8.75
N ALA A 343 -19.06 -26.11 -7.73
CA ALA A 343 -20.51 -25.86 -7.70
C ALA A 343 -21.03 -25.74 -6.26
N ASN A 344 -21.50 -24.53 -5.89
CA ASN A 344 -22.87 -24.29 -5.41
C ASN A 344 -23.00 -22.87 -4.82
N ALA A 345 -23.33 -21.92 -5.70
CA ALA A 345 -23.98 -20.67 -5.33
C ALA A 345 -25.48 -20.81 -5.59
N GLN A 346 -26.26 -20.80 -4.51
CA GLN A 346 -27.71 -20.84 -4.49
C GLN A 346 -28.26 -19.45 -4.86
N THR A 347 -28.84 -19.32 -6.06
CA THR A 347 -29.54 -18.12 -6.53
C THR A 347 -31.05 -18.32 -6.39
N SER A 348 -31.65 -17.78 -5.33
CA SER A 348 -33.10 -17.55 -5.29
C SER A 348 -33.41 -16.20 -5.95
N GLY A 349 -34.12 -16.23 -7.06
CA GLY A 349 -34.44 -15.06 -7.86
C GLY A 349 -35.50 -14.14 -7.25
N ARG A 350 -35.54 -12.91 -7.78
CA ARG A 350 -36.76 -12.23 -8.23
C ARG A 350 -36.38 -10.94 -8.94
N GLY A 351 -36.83 -10.82 -10.18
CA GLY A 351 -37.27 -9.54 -10.75
C GLY A 351 -36.30 -8.82 -11.69
N GLY A 352 -36.68 -8.81 -12.98
CA GLY A 352 -36.82 -7.54 -13.68
C GLY A 352 -35.59 -7.00 -14.41
N TRP A 353 -35.48 -7.46 -15.66
CA TRP A 353 -34.75 -6.92 -16.80
C TRP A 353 -34.35 -5.43 -16.79
N LYS A 354 -33.05 -5.14 -16.99
CA LYS A 354 -32.51 -4.46 -18.19
C LYS A 354 -30.98 -4.27 -18.06
N SER A 355 -30.25 -5.08 -18.79
CA SER A 355 -28.80 -5.14 -18.92
C SER A 355 -28.25 -3.99 -19.77
N VAL A 356 -27.37 -3.16 -19.21
CA VAL A 356 -26.37 -2.40 -19.99
C VAL A 356 -25.03 -3.10 -19.78
N ARG A 357 -24.48 -3.62 -20.88
CA ARG A 357 -23.24 -4.38 -20.96
C ARG A 357 -22.11 -3.63 -20.25
N ARG A 358 -21.69 -4.14 -19.09
CA ARG A 358 -20.38 -3.84 -18.52
C ARG A 358 -19.47 -4.99 -18.92
N ASP A 359 -18.31 -4.66 -19.48
CA ASP A 359 -17.30 -5.64 -19.84
C ASP A 359 -17.03 -6.60 -18.66
N PRO A 360 -17.28 -7.91 -18.84
CA PRO A 360 -17.06 -8.90 -17.79
C PRO A 360 -15.59 -8.91 -17.32
N ALA A 361 -14.66 -8.54 -18.21
CA ALA A 361 -13.24 -8.40 -17.89
C ALA A 361 -12.96 -7.34 -16.82
N ARG A 362 -13.68 -6.21 -16.83
CA ARG A 362 -13.47 -5.11 -15.87
C ARG A 362 -14.09 -5.43 -14.50
N VAL A 363 -15.18 -6.21 -14.50
CA VAL A 363 -15.83 -6.69 -13.27
C VAL A 363 -14.98 -7.77 -12.60
N LEU A 364 -14.36 -8.68 -13.37
CA LEU A 364 -13.42 -9.67 -12.83
C LEU A 364 -12.13 -9.04 -12.30
N ALA A 365 -11.59 -8.01 -12.96
CA ALA A 365 -10.41 -7.29 -12.47
C ALA A 365 -10.68 -6.52 -11.16
N GLN A 366 -11.84 -5.88 -11.04
CA GLN A 366 -12.22 -5.20 -9.78
C GLN A 366 -12.59 -6.17 -8.66
N ALA A 367 -13.11 -7.36 -8.98
CA ALA A 367 -13.36 -8.41 -8.00
C ALA A 367 -12.03 -8.99 -7.45
N LYS A 368 -11.01 -9.19 -8.31
CA LYS A 368 -9.68 -9.64 -7.86
C LYS A 368 -8.93 -8.61 -7.01
N ALA A 369 -9.07 -7.32 -7.29
CA ALA A 369 -8.36 -6.27 -6.54
C ALA A 369 -8.97 -5.96 -5.15
N LYS A 370 -10.20 -6.41 -4.88
CA LYS A 370 -10.89 -6.21 -3.58
C LYS A 370 -11.03 -7.48 -2.75
N ALA A 371 -10.59 -8.63 -3.27
CA ALA A 371 -10.48 -9.83 -2.46
C ALA A 371 -9.39 -9.59 -1.41
N LYS A 372 -9.76 -9.61 -0.12
CA LYS A 372 -8.80 -9.80 0.97
C LYS A 372 -7.90 -10.98 0.58
N PRO A 373 -6.57 -10.96 0.80
CA PRO A 373 -5.71 -12.09 0.48
C PRO A 373 -6.27 -13.30 1.22
N ALA A 374 -6.98 -14.15 0.48
CA ALA A 374 -7.79 -15.22 1.04
C ALA A 374 -6.92 -16.40 1.47
N ASN A 375 -5.63 -16.35 1.13
CA ASN A 375 -4.69 -17.42 1.36
C ASN A 375 -3.46 -16.90 2.11
N ARG A 376 -3.08 -17.60 3.17
CA ARG A 376 -1.90 -17.30 4.00
C ARG A 376 -0.61 -17.34 3.18
N ALA A 377 -0.56 -18.17 2.13
CA ALA A 377 0.56 -18.24 1.19
C ALA A 377 0.75 -16.91 0.44
N ASP A 378 -0.31 -16.34 -0.12
CA ASP A 378 -0.22 -15.06 -0.86
C ASP A 378 0.22 -13.90 0.04
N ALA A 379 -0.16 -13.92 1.32
CA ALA A 379 0.28 -12.93 2.29
C ALA A 379 1.78 -13.07 2.63
N ILE A 380 2.30 -14.31 2.68
CA ILE A 380 3.73 -14.59 2.90
C ILE A 380 4.53 -14.15 1.67
N ASP A 381 4.06 -14.47 0.46
CA ASP A 381 4.73 -14.08 -0.79
C ASP A 381 4.76 -12.56 -0.96
N LEU A 382 3.67 -11.87 -0.61
CA LEU A 382 3.61 -10.40 -0.65
C LEU A 382 4.52 -9.75 0.41
N ALA A 383 4.63 -10.35 1.59
CA ALA A 383 5.57 -9.91 2.63
C ALA A 383 7.02 -10.11 2.19
N GLN A 384 7.37 -11.26 1.63
CA GLN A 384 8.70 -11.54 1.11
C GLN A 384 9.06 -10.63 -0.07
N ALA A 385 8.12 -10.38 -0.98
CA ALA A 385 8.32 -9.44 -2.09
C ALA A 385 8.52 -7.99 -1.60
N ALA A 386 7.80 -7.56 -0.56
CA ALA A 386 7.99 -6.26 0.06
C ALA A 386 9.37 -6.16 0.73
N GLN A 387 9.83 -7.22 1.39
CA GLN A 387 11.13 -7.27 2.06
C GLN A 387 12.29 -7.23 1.05
N ALA A 388 12.19 -8.00 -0.04
CA ALA A 388 13.14 -7.93 -1.15
C ALA A 388 13.16 -6.55 -1.83
N ALA A 389 12.01 -5.88 -1.96
CA ALA A 389 11.94 -4.52 -2.49
C ALA A 389 12.60 -3.49 -1.56
N ILE A 390 12.49 -3.66 -0.24
CA ILE A 390 13.20 -2.84 0.76
C ILE A 390 14.71 -3.08 0.67
N GLU A 391 15.15 -4.33 0.56
CA GLU A 391 16.58 -4.67 0.41
C GLU A 391 17.18 -4.10 -0.89
N CYS A 392 16.47 -4.23 -2.01
CA CYS A 392 16.86 -3.61 -3.27
C CYS A 392 16.89 -2.08 -3.17
N PHE A 393 15.92 -1.46 -2.48
CA PHE A 393 15.89 -0.01 -2.27
C PHE A 393 17.08 0.46 -1.42
N ILE A 394 17.46 -0.30 -0.38
CA ILE A 394 18.65 -0.02 0.44
C ILE A 394 19.93 -0.17 -0.38
N ALA A 395 20.01 -1.19 -1.25
CA ALA A 395 21.14 -1.43 -2.13
C ALA A 395 21.28 -0.36 -3.24
N GLU A 396 20.18 0.04 -3.89
CA GLU A 396 20.15 1.04 -4.98
C GLU A 396 20.41 2.46 -4.49
N ARG A 397 19.94 2.83 -3.29
CA ARG A 397 20.15 4.18 -2.73
C ARG A 397 21.57 4.44 -2.27
N GLY A 398 22.47 3.45 -2.34
CA GLY A 398 23.82 3.62 -1.84
C GLY A 398 23.82 4.15 -0.41
N VAL A 399 22.84 3.74 0.42
CA VAL A 399 23.04 3.73 1.87
C VAL A 399 24.03 2.61 2.09
N THR A 400 25.26 2.93 1.72
CA THR A 400 26.38 2.07 1.97
C THR A 400 26.36 1.86 3.47
N LYS A 401 26.22 0.59 3.89
CA LYS A 401 26.54 0.14 5.25
C LYS A 401 28.05 0.29 5.49
N ASN A 402 28.62 1.39 5.06
CA ASN A 402 30.01 1.74 5.28
C ASN A 402 30.03 2.40 6.65
N GLU A 403 30.85 1.84 7.54
CA GLU A 403 31.21 2.36 8.87
C GLU A 403 30.24 2.07 10.03
N SER A 404 28.92 1.99 9.81
CA SER A 404 27.99 1.64 10.90
C SER A 404 28.01 0.17 11.34
N SER A 405 28.63 -0.72 10.54
CA SER A 405 28.73 -2.16 10.81
C SER A 405 29.37 -2.47 12.18
N GLY A 406 30.49 -1.81 12.51
CA GLY A 406 31.20 -2.06 13.77
C GLY A 406 30.42 -1.57 14.99
N ILE A 407 29.91 -0.35 14.93
CA ILE A 407 29.17 0.28 16.03
C ILE A 407 27.85 -0.45 16.26
N GLN A 408 27.12 -0.78 15.19
CA GLN A 408 25.84 -1.48 15.30
C GLN A 408 26.04 -2.90 15.85
N ALA A 409 27.15 -3.57 15.54
CA ALA A 409 27.51 -4.85 16.14
C ALA A 409 27.75 -4.72 17.65
N VAL A 410 28.45 -3.69 18.11
CA VAL A 410 28.64 -3.41 19.55
C VAL A 410 27.32 -3.14 20.24
N VAL A 411 26.51 -2.25 19.67
CA VAL A 411 25.21 -1.87 20.24
C VAL A 411 24.31 -3.10 20.34
N SER A 412 24.29 -3.95 19.31
CA SER A 412 23.51 -5.18 19.31
C SER A 412 23.99 -6.18 20.37
N ARG A 413 25.31 -6.32 20.57
CA ARG A 413 25.87 -7.21 21.60
C ARG A 413 25.63 -6.67 23.02
N LEU A 414 25.71 -5.36 23.22
CA LEU A 414 25.33 -4.71 24.48
C LEU A 414 23.85 -4.94 24.78
N GLN A 415 22.97 -4.74 23.80
CA GLN A 415 21.53 -5.00 23.96
C GLN A 415 21.23 -6.48 24.25
N ALA A 416 21.94 -7.40 23.60
CA ALA A 416 21.82 -8.85 23.87
C ALA A 416 22.26 -9.23 25.30
N ARG A 417 23.13 -8.43 25.93
CA ARG A 417 23.53 -8.58 27.34
C ARG A 417 22.60 -7.84 28.33
N GLY A 418 21.53 -7.21 27.83
CA GLY A 418 20.51 -6.54 28.64
C GLY A 418 20.74 -5.03 28.85
N TYR A 419 21.73 -4.42 28.20
CA TYR A 419 21.96 -2.98 28.28
C TYR A 419 21.00 -2.20 27.37
N ILE A 420 20.44 -1.10 27.85
CA ILE A 420 19.66 -0.15 27.06
C ILE A 420 20.60 0.91 26.51
N VAL A 421 20.87 0.87 25.20
CA VAL A 421 21.77 1.81 24.52
C VAL A 421 20.95 2.76 23.65
N VAL A 422 21.04 4.06 23.92
CA VAL A 422 20.34 5.14 23.19
C VAL A 422 21.38 6.11 22.62
N ARG A 423 21.22 6.51 21.36
CA ARG A 423 22.06 7.54 20.72
C ARG A 423 21.43 8.92 20.94
N ASP A 424 22.18 9.81 21.57
CA ASP A 424 21.84 11.22 21.77
C ASP A 424 22.66 12.11 20.80
N GLU A 425 22.37 13.42 20.76
CA GLU A 425 23.11 14.38 19.92
C GLU A 425 24.60 14.52 20.31
N SER A 426 24.94 14.23 21.57
CA SER A 426 26.29 14.35 22.12
C SER A 426 27.04 13.02 22.30
N GLY A 427 26.46 11.89 21.89
CA GLY A 427 27.08 10.57 22.05
C GLY A 427 26.07 9.45 22.34
N TRP A 428 26.46 8.52 23.21
CA TRP A 428 25.68 7.34 23.59
C TRP A 428 25.36 7.34 25.08
N THR A 429 24.12 6.99 25.42
CA THR A 429 23.66 6.81 26.80
C THR A 429 23.33 5.33 27.03
N ILE A 430 23.99 4.70 28.00
CA ILE A 430 23.84 3.28 28.35
C ILE A 430 23.20 3.18 29.75
N ASP A 431 22.06 2.49 29.84
CA ASP A 431 21.26 2.28 31.07
C ASP A 431 20.91 3.56 31.83
N GLN A 432 20.84 4.69 31.12
CA GLN A 432 20.63 6.04 31.70
C GLN A 432 21.71 6.49 32.71
N ARG A 433 22.79 5.70 32.89
CA ARG A 433 23.83 5.94 33.90
C ARG A 433 25.18 6.29 33.29
N HIS A 434 25.50 5.70 32.14
CA HIS A 434 26.79 5.91 31.48
C HIS A 434 26.58 6.75 30.22
N ARG A 435 27.23 7.91 30.16
CA ARG A 435 27.30 8.74 28.95
C ARG A 435 28.68 8.59 28.33
N VAL A 436 28.69 8.41 27.03
CA VAL A 436 29.86 8.03 26.26
C VAL A 436 29.93 8.98 25.06
N GLY A 437 30.95 9.83 25.00
CA GLY A 437 30.99 10.95 24.05
C GLY A 437 31.47 10.57 22.65
N SER A 438 32.26 9.50 22.56
CA SER A 438 32.88 9.04 21.32
C SER A 438 32.63 7.56 21.05
N GLU A 439 32.80 7.14 19.80
CA GLU A 439 32.69 5.72 19.41
C GLU A 439 33.79 4.89 20.09
N SER A 440 35.00 5.43 20.21
CA SER A 440 36.13 4.81 20.90
C SER A 440 35.83 4.47 22.36
N GLU A 441 35.15 5.38 23.07
CA GLU A 441 34.73 5.13 24.45
C GLU A 441 33.60 4.09 24.53
N LEU A 442 32.73 3.99 23.51
CA LEU A 442 31.69 2.95 23.43
C LEU A 442 32.33 1.57 23.25
N PHE A 443 33.38 1.48 22.42
CA PHE A 443 34.20 0.28 22.27
C PHE A 443 34.91 -0.08 23.59
N ALA A 444 35.52 0.89 24.26
CA ALA A 444 36.17 0.68 25.56
C ALA A 444 35.18 0.23 26.64
N PHE A 445 33.96 0.78 26.66
CA PHE A 445 32.91 0.34 27.57
C PHE A 445 32.49 -1.11 27.28
N ALA A 446 32.31 -1.48 26.02
CA ALA A 446 31.98 -2.85 25.63
C ALA A 446 33.10 -3.84 26.00
N GLU A 447 34.36 -3.46 25.77
CA GLU A 447 35.53 -4.26 26.12
C GLU A 447 35.67 -4.44 27.64
N ALA A 448 35.46 -3.38 28.42
CA ALA A 448 35.43 -3.45 29.89
C ALA A 448 34.32 -4.36 30.44
N ARG A 449 33.28 -4.64 29.64
CA ARG A 449 32.21 -5.61 29.94
C ARG A 449 32.43 -7.00 29.33
N GLY A 450 33.62 -7.25 28.77
CA GLY A 450 33.98 -8.54 28.16
C GLY A 450 33.31 -8.79 26.80
N ILE A 451 32.86 -7.74 26.12
CA ILE A 451 32.28 -7.82 24.77
C ILE A 451 33.36 -7.42 23.77
N THR A 452 34.21 -8.38 23.39
CA THR A 452 35.25 -8.15 22.37
C THR A 452 34.65 -8.23 20.98
N LEU A 453 35.13 -7.38 20.06
CA LEU A 453 34.71 -7.36 18.64
C LEU A 453 35.55 -8.23 17.73
N SER A 454 36.60 -8.84 18.28
CA SER A 454 37.43 -9.81 17.57
C SER A 454 36.52 -10.90 16.99
N ALA A 455 36.52 -10.96 15.66
CA ALA A 455 35.64 -11.76 14.85
C ALA A 455 35.88 -13.27 15.08
N ALA A 456 34.85 -14.00 15.49
CA ALA A 456 34.50 -15.36 15.02
C ALA A 456 33.43 -15.98 15.94
N ALA A 457 32.18 -15.94 15.51
CA ALA A 457 31.22 -17.05 15.57
C ALA A 457 30.13 -16.79 14.53
#